data_AF-A0A2V8PBN7-F1
#
_entry.id   AF-A0A2V8PBN7-F1
#
_cell.length_a   1.000
_cell.length_b   1.000
_cell.length_c   1.000
_cell.angle_alpha   90.00
_cell.angle_beta   90.00
_cell.angle_gamma   90.00
#
_symmetry.space_group_name_H-M   'P 1'
#
loop_
_entity.id
_entity.type
_entity.pdbx_description
1 polymer ?
#
loop_
_entity_poly.entity_id
_entity_poly.type
_entity_poly.pdbx_seq_one_letter_code
_entity_poly.pdbx_strand_id
1 'polypeptide(L)'
;MKIRTQRPTVLVLVVTALMIGTTNFSASSRLACGQTVGPSWTYTGSLNEARTGHTATLRANGKIAFTSDRDGNREIYVMNADGTNQVRLTNNSVVDDHPTWSPDGTKIAFVSERPAGGFAIFVMNADGTNKVEITPIVFNATAYPIWDAWGMSWSPDGNRIVFQEKVEPSPYPAYPNDIFIVNIDGSDRHALINGPDDERQPAWSPDGSRILFSKQVSTFYHNLFTIRPDGTDLQPLANNPGDTDLSATWSPAGDKIAFQLFDYANFENIAIANADGSNRFWFDSGSINPDFGGRDKPDWSPDGNKIVFHVSLGASGTWDTEIFIKNIDGTGLTQVTDTNGNNFKPSWQPLAPMACPNPIDCADFFVRQHYRDFLNREPDDAGLAFWTNEITSCGADAQCIEAKRINVSAAHFLSIEFQQTGYLVYRFYKAAYGNLPGAPVPLRFSEFLPDTQKIGQGAIVNQAGWEQVLENNKQAFATEFVQRSRFVSAYPTSMSAEQFVDALFANAGMTPSASDRTAAINEFGFGATTADVAARARALRRVAEISTLAQQEFDRAFVLMQYFGYLRRNPNDAPDGNFA
;
A
#
# COMPACT_ATOMS: atom_id res chain seq x y z
N MET A 1 44.01 -8.41 23.71
CA MET A 1 44.59 -9.54 22.96
C MET A 1 44.14 -9.41 21.50
N LYS A 2 45.04 -9.68 20.55
CA LYS A 2 45.06 -9.27 19.13
C LYS A 2 43.74 -9.27 18.35
N ILE A 3 43.54 -8.15 17.63
CA ILE A 3 42.66 -7.92 16.49
C ILE A 3 43.34 -8.46 15.22
N ARG A 4 42.58 -9.15 14.35
CA ARG A 4 42.83 -9.30 12.89
C ARG A 4 41.47 -9.08 12.21
N THR A 5 41.14 -7.85 11.85
CA THR A 5 41.16 -7.31 10.48
C THR A 5 40.39 -8.18 9.47
N GLN A 6 39.10 -7.92 9.31
CA GLN A 6 38.54 -7.14 8.20
C GLN A 6 37.18 -6.55 8.65
N ARG A 7 36.98 -5.25 8.40
CA ARG A 7 35.81 -4.40 8.68
C ARG A 7 35.60 -3.55 7.40
N PRO A 8 34.53 -2.74 7.23
CA PRO A 8 33.40 -2.46 8.15
C PRO A 8 32.00 -2.45 7.46
N THR A 9 30.91 -2.87 8.13
CA THR A 9 30.01 -2.11 9.04
C THR A 9 28.89 -1.33 8.33
N VAL A 10 27.77 -2.01 8.12
CA VAL A 10 26.42 -1.45 8.27
C VAL A 10 26.14 -1.37 9.78
N LEU A 11 25.38 -0.35 10.20
CA LEU A 11 24.90 -0.04 11.56
C LEU A 11 25.72 1.00 12.35
N VAL A 12 25.00 2.08 12.73
CA VAL A 12 25.30 3.18 13.68
C VAL A 12 26.02 4.40 13.10
N LEU A 13 25.22 5.41 12.69
CA LEU A 13 25.53 6.85 12.83
C LEU A 13 24.27 7.70 12.62
N VAL A 14 23.44 7.87 13.66
CA VAL A 14 22.45 8.97 13.76
C VAL A 14 22.60 9.74 15.08
N VAL A 15 23.71 9.57 15.80
CA VAL A 15 23.98 10.35 17.03
C VAL A 15 25.38 10.96 16.97
N THR A 16 25.56 11.94 16.08
CA THR A 16 26.56 13.01 16.23
C THR A 16 26.33 14.09 15.16
N ALA A 17 25.35 14.97 15.38
CA ALA A 17 25.30 16.30 14.76
C ALA A 17 24.24 17.19 15.42
N LEU A 18 24.22 17.33 16.75
CA LEU A 18 23.49 18.41 17.45
C LEU A 18 23.94 18.51 18.91
N MET A 19 25.23 18.73 19.10
CA MET A 19 25.79 19.23 20.35
C MET A 19 26.95 20.15 19.97
N ILE A 20 26.81 21.45 20.19
CA ILE A 20 27.80 22.38 20.75
C ILE A 20 27.22 23.80 20.60
N GLY A 21 26.78 24.34 21.74
CA GLY A 21 26.66 25.77 21.94
C GLY A 21 28.06 26.40 22.04
N THR A 22 28.18 27.56 21.39
CA THR A 22 29.16 28.65 21.58
C THR A 22 30.40 28.38 22.46
N THR A 23 31.60 28.47 21.87
CA THR A 23 32.75 29.24 22.38
C THR A 23 33.92 29.27 21.38
N ASN A 24 34.55 30.43 21.25
CA ASN A 24 35.68 30.75 20.37
C ASN A 24 36.96 29.97 20.71
N PHE A 25 37.67 29.43 19.71
CA PHE A 25 39.14 29.30 19.71
C PHE A 25 39.71 29.23 18.29
N SER A 26 40.90 29.82 18.14
CA SER A 26 41.64 30.14 16.91
C SER A 26 42.21 28.94 16.14
N ALA A 27 42.20 29.05 14.82
CA ALA A 27 42.73 28.10 13.84
C ALA A 27 44.26 27.96 13.83
N SER A 28 44.76 26.75 13.52
CA SER A 28 45.91 26.51 12.63
C SER A 28 46.06 25.03 12.28
N SER A 29 45.67 24.62 11.07
CA SER A 29 46.50 23.92 10.07
C SER A 29 45.63 23.31 8.97
N ARG A 30 46.01 23.60 7.72
CA ARG A 30 45.25 23.44 6.47
C ARG A 30 45.32 22.00 5.90
N LEU A 31 44.25 21.58 5.23
CA LEU A 31 44.30 20.98 3.88
C LEU A 31 42.94 21.24 3.21
N ALA A 32 43.01 21.84 2.02
CA ALA A 32 41.89 22.47 1.32
C ALA A 32 41.47 21.66 0.08
N CYS A 33 40.16 21.51 -0.07
CA CYS A 33 39.40 21.56 -1.33
C CYS A 33 37.92 21.75 -0.91
N GLY A 34 37.43 22.97 -0.62
CA GLY A 34 36.84 23.90 -1.60
C GLY A 34 35.52 23.33 -2.13
N GLN A 35 34.33 23.58 -1.57
CA GLN A 35 33.78 24.87 -1.12
C GLN A 35 33.00 24.77 0.20
N THR A 36 33.20 25.77 1.06
CA THR A 36 32.32 26.09 2.19
C THR A 36 31.08 26.80 1.68
N VAL A 37 29.95 26.09 1.64
CA VAL A 37 28.63 26.72 1.65
C VAL A 37 28.29 26.94 3.13
N GLY A 38 28.26 28.19 3.58
CA GLY A 38 27.72 28.53 4.91
C GLY A 38 26.22 28.21 4.98
N PRO A 39 25.60 28.23 6.17
CA PRO A 39 24.18 27.92 6.30
C PRO A 39 23.35 29.10 5.78
N SER A 40 23.16 29.16 4.46
CA SER A 40 22.05 29.88 3.86
C SER A 40 21.11 28.83 3.28
N TRP A 41 20.16 28.40 4.11
CA TRP A 41 19.02 27.62 3.66
C TRP A 41 18.16 28.51 2.75
N THR A 42 18.35 28.40 1.44
CA THR A 42 17.36 28.88 0.46
C THR A 42 16.57 27.67 -0.02
N TYR A 43 15.38 27.56 0.56
CA TYR A 43 14.33 26.61 0.22
C TYR A 43 14.06 26.63 -1.29
N THR A 44 14.18 25.49 -1.96
CA THR A 44 13.64 25.27 -3.31
C THR A 44 12.72 24.06 -3.21
N GLY A 45 11.45 24.30 -2.82
CA GLY A 45 10.44 23.25 -2.71
C GLY A 45 9.67 23.25 -1.40
N SER A 46 8.56 23.97 -1.35
CA SER A 46 7.63 24.00 -0.23
C SER A 46 6.44 23.08 -0.49
N LEU A 47 6.07 22.23 0.48
CA LEU A 47 4.69 21.68 0.57
C LEU A 47 3.64 22.78 0.77
N ASN A 48 4.08 24.02 1.07
CA ASN A 48 3.23 25.16 1.43
C ASN A 48 2.94 26.10 0.25
N GLU A 49 2.99 25.63 -1.01
CA GLU A 49 2.63 26.42 -2.19
C GLU A 49 1.53 25.72 -3.01
N ALA A 50 0.40 26.39 -3.21
CA ALA A 50 -0.61 25.96 -4.18
C ALA A 50 -0.08 26.19 -5.61
N ARG A 51 -0.16 25.18 -6.47
CA ARG A 51 0.39 25.24 -7.82
C ARG A 51 -0.69 24.99 -8.87
N THR A 52 -0.99 26.02 -9.64
CA THR A 52 -1.86 25.99 -10.81
C THR A 52 -1.00 26.00 -12.07
N GLY A 53 -1.12 24.95 -12.88
CA GLY A 53 -0.45 24.87 -14.18
C GLY A 53 0.72 23.89 -14.22
N HIS A 54 0.41 22.60 -14.11
CA HIS A 54 1.20 21.57 -14.78
C HIS A 54 0.25 20.73 -15.62
N THR A 55 0.42 20.76 -16.94
CA THR A 55 -0.13 19.74 -17.83
C THR A 55 0.61 18.44 -17.53
N ALA A 56 0.02 17.63 -16.67
CA ALA A 56 0.45 16.25 -16.46
C ALA A 56 0.33 15.51 -17.79
N THR A 57 1.44 14.98 -18.30
CA THR A 57 1.35 13.74 -19.06
C THR A 57 1.18 12.68 -17.97
N LEU A 58 -0.04 12.13 -17.85
CA LEU A 58 -0.33 10.99 -16.97
C LEU A 58 0.80 9.97 -17.14
N ARG A 59 1.44 9.55 -16.04
CA ARG A 59 2.16 8.28 -16.05
C ARG A 59 1.09 7.24 -16.35
N ALA A 60 1.01 6.81 -17.61
CA ALA A 60 -0.04 5.97 -18.15
C ALA A 60 -0.36 4.84 -17.15
N ASN A 61 -1.64 4.64 -16.81
CA ASN A 61 -2.17 3.72 -15.80
C ASN A 61 -1.82 2.23 -16.04
N GLY A 62 -0.56 1.87 -16.31
CA GLY A 62 -0.16 0.57 -16.84
C GLY A 62 -0.77 0.30 -18.24
N LYS A 63 -0.17 -0.65 -18.96
CA LYS A 63 -0.83 -1.31 -20.09
C LYS A 63 -1.72 -2.45 -19.61
N ILE A 64 -2.56 -2.99 -20.48
CA ILE A 64 -3.35 -4.20 -20.22
C ILE A 64 -2.91 -5.25 -21.23
N ALA A 65 -2.47 -6.42 -20.74
CA ALA A 65 -2.28 -7.60 -21.57
C ALA A 65 -3.56 -8.44 -21.55
N PHE A 66 -3.91 -9.07 -22.67
CA PHE A 66 -5.13 -9.86 -22.77
C PHE A 66 -5.02 -10.87 -23.91
N THR A 67 -5.87 -11.91 -23.87
CA THR A 67 -5.98 -12.85 -24.97
C THR A 67 -7.04 -12.38 -25.96
N SER A 68 -6.78 -12.50 -27.26
CA SER A 68 -7.79 -12.28 -28.30
C SER A 68 -7.71 -13.33 -29.41
N ASP A 69 -8.88 -13.74 -29.92
CA ASP A 69 -9.01 -14.64 -31.08
C ASP A 69 -9.38 -13.92 -32.39
N ARG A 70 -9.38 -12.58 -32.39
CA ARG A 70 -9.80 -11.71 -33.51
C ARG A 70 -9.13 -11.97 -34.86
N ASP A 71 -7.97 -12.64 -34.85
CA ASP A 71 -7.17 -12.94 -36.03
C ASP A 71 -7.15 -14.44 -36.40
N GLY A 72 -8.02 -15.27 -35.78
CA GLY A 72 -8.27 -16.67 -36.15
C GLY A 72 -7.92 -17.71 -35.09
N ASN A 73 -6.85 -17.49 -34.31
CA ASN A 73 -6.47 -18.28 -33.12
C ASN A 73 -6.24 -17.34 -31.93
N ARG A 74 -6.22 -17.90 -30.72
CA ARG A 74 -5.94 -17.15 -29.48
C ARG A 74 -4.49 -16.72 -29.42
N GLU A 75 -4.29 -15.43 -29.21
CA GLU A 75 -2.99 -14.76 -29.16
C GLU A 75 -2.95 -13.71 -28.07
N ILE A 76 -1.75 -13.35 -27.61
CA ILE A 76 -1.53 -12.32 -26.60
C ILE A 76 -1.45 -10.95 -27.25
N TYR A 77 -2.26 -10.03 -26.75
CA TYR A 77 -2.29 -8.63 -27.12
C TYR A 77 -1.97 -7.75 -25.91
N VAL A 78 -1.53 -6.53 -26.18
CA VAL A 78 -1.35 -5.48 -25.18
C VAL A 78 -1.96 -4.17 -25.68
N MET A 79 -2.57 -3.41 -24.79
CA MET A 79 -3.13 -2.09 -25.08
C MET A 79 -2.88 -1.10 -23.94
N ASN A 80 -3.10 0.19 -24.19
CA ASN A 80 -3.21 1.18 -23.12
C ASN A 80 -4.49 0.95 -22.30
N ALA A 81 -4.52 1.40 -21.04
CA ALA A 81 -5.70 1.30 -20.18
C ALA A 81 -6.95 2.05 -20.70
N ASP A 82 -6.79 2.95 -21.67
CA ASP A 82 -7.90 3.63 -22.36
C ASP A 82 -8.39 2.88 -23.61
N GLY A 83 -7.89 1.66 -23.86
CA GLY A 83 -8.23 0.83 -25.01
C GLY A 83 -7.44 1.14 -26.29
N THR A 84 -6.63 2.20 -26.29
CA THR A 84 -5.83 2.60 -27.47
C THR A 84 -4.56 1.77 -27.62
N ASN A 85 -3.90 1.86 -28.78
CA ASN A 85 -2.61 1.21 -29.07
C ASN A 85 -2.62 -0.31 -28.82
N GLN A 86 -3.65 -1.00 -29.29
CA GLN A 86 -3.71 -2.45 -29.24
C GLN A 86 -2.67 -3.05 -30.18
N VAL A 87 -1.76 -3.86 -29.64
CA VAL A 87 -0.65 -4.49 -30.35
C VAL A 87 -0.66 -5.99 -30.07
N ARG A 88 -0.60 -6.79 -31.13
CA ARG A 88 -0.43 -8.25 -31.06
C ARG A 88 1.02 -8.57 -30.72
N LEU A 89 1.27 -9.28 -29.61
CA LEU A 89 2.62 -9.68 -29.18
C LEU A 89 3.02 -11.08 -29.67
N THR A 90 2.07 -11.99 -29.80
CA THR A 90 2.31 -13.34 -30.32
C THR A 90 1.61 -13.53 -31.66
N ASN A 91 2.26 -14.21 -32.60
CA ASN A 91 1.71 -14.50 -33.92
C ASN A 91 2.27 -15.82 -34.43
N ASN A 92 1.53 -16.90 -34.21
CA ASN A 92 1.91 -18.24 -34.62
C ASN A 92 0.66 -19.11 -34.86
N SER A 93 0.86 -20.39 -35.19
CA SER A 93 -0.24 -21.30 -35.51
C SER A 93 -0.80 -22.05 -34.29
N VAL A 94 -0.27 -21.81 -33.09
CA VAL A 94 -0.66 -22.50 -31.86
C VAL A 94 -1.47 -21.56 -30.97
N VAL A 95 -2.07 -22.08 -29.90
CA VAL A 95 -2.80 -21.22 -28.94
C VAL A 95 -1.84 -20.60 -27.94
N ASP A 96 -1.88 -19.27 -27.82
CA ASP A 96 -1.25 -18.49 -26.76
C ASP A 96 -2.34 -17.80 -25.90
N ASP A 97 -2.33 -18.04 -24.58
CA ASP A 97 -3.43 -17.66 -23.68
C ASP A 97 -2.96 -17.31 -22.25
N HIS A 98 -3.87 -16.78 -21.42
CA HIS A 98 -3.68 -16.46 -20.00
C HIS A 98 -2.42 -15.61 -19.69
N PRO A 99 -2.29 -14.41 -20.26
CA PRO A 99 -1.15 -13.54 -19.96
C PRO A 99 -1.21 -13.02 -18.52
N THR A 100 -0.04 -12.90 -17.88
CA THR A 100 0.13 -12.21 -16.60
C THR A 100 1.42 -11.42 -16.57
N TRP A 101 1.33 -10.16 -16.17
CA TRP A 101 2.49 -9.26 -16.06
C TRP A 101 3.39 -9.64 -14.89
N SER A 102 4.70 -9.52 -15.08
CA SER A 102 5.65 -9.56 -13.97
C SER A 102 5.47 -8.35 -13.04
N PRO A 103 5.87 -8.44 -11.75
CA PRO A 103 5.69 -7.35 -10.78
C PRO A 103 6.41 -6.06 -11.15
N ASP A 104 7.51 -6.17 -11.90
CA ASP A 104 8.28 -5.04 -12.43
C ASP A 104 7.73 -4.51 -13.77
N GLY A 105 6.69 -5.13 -14.33
CA GLY A 105 6.08 -4.78 -15.60
C GLY A 105 6.98 -4.98 -16.83
N THR A 106 8.14 -5.64 -16.70
CA THR A 106 9.10 -5.82 -17.81
C THR A 106 8.88 -7.10 -18.61
N LYS A 107 8.11 -8.05 -18.09
CA LYS A 107 7.85 -9.37 -18.68
C LYS A 107 6.38 -9.75 -18.61
N ILE A 108 6.01 -10.71 -19.44
CA ILE A 108 4.70 -11.36 -19.47
C ILE A 108 4.93 -12.86 -19.44
N ALA A 109 4.33 -13.55 -18.46
CA ALA A 109 4.18 -14.99 -18.49
C ALA A 109 2.84 -15.34 -19.15
N PHE A 110 2.79 -16.44 -19.88
CA PHE A 110 1.60 -16.90 -20.58
C PHE A 110 1.68 -18.39 -20.87
N VAL A 111 0.54 -18.99 -21.23
CA VAL A 111 0.43 -20.40 -21.61
C VAL A 111 0.50 -20.51 -23.12
N SER A 112 1.33 -21.42 -23.65
CA SER A 112 1.47 -21.66 -25.10
C SER A 112 1.39 -23.15 -25.40
N GLU A 113 0.73 -23.52 -26.50
CA GLU A 113 0.73 -24.90 -26.99
C GLU A 113 2.07 -25.28 -27.63
N ARG A 114 2.59 -26.45 -27.28
CA ARG A 114 3.82 -27.01 -27.84
C ARG A 114 3.56 -27.66 -29.19
N PRO A 115 4.50 -27.56 -30.16
CA PRO A 115 4.41 -28.28 -31.43
C PRO A 115 4.29 -29.81 -31.29
N ALA A 116 4.84 -30.39 -30.22
CA ALA A 116 4.77 -31.82 -29.92
C ALA A 116 3.46 -32.25 -29.23
N GLY A 117 2.54 -31.30 -29.01
CA GLY A 117 1.29 -31.47 -28.26
C GLY A 117 1.41 -31.02 -26.80
N GLY A 118 0.29 -30.51 -26.28
CA GLY A 118 0.15 -30.03 -24.90
C GLY A 118 0.55 -28.58 -24.68
N PHE A 119 0.41 -28.08 -23.46
CA PHE A 119 0.71 -26.69 -23.12
C PHE A 119 2.00 -26.55 -22.30
N ALA A 120 2.54 -25.35 -22.19
CA ALA A 120 3.63 -25.02 -21.27
C ALA A 120 3.57 -23.55 -20.87
N ILE A 121 4.30 -23.18 -19.81
CA ILE A 121 4.44 -21.79 -19.41
C ILE A 121 5.62 -21.20 -20.16
N PHE A 122 5.37 -20.07 -20.82
CA PHE A 122 6.37 -19.26 -21.49
C PHE A 122 6.46 -17.89 -20.83
N VAL A 123 7.62 -17.27 -20.96
CA VAL A 123 7.90 -15.90 -20.53
C VAL A 123 8.48 -15.15 -21.70
N MET A 124 8.01 -13.93 -21.92
CA MET A 124 8.57 -13.00 -22.90
C MET A 124 8.76 -11.62 -22.26
N ASN A 125 9.55 -10.77 -22.92
CA ASN A 125 9.60 -9.36 -22.60
C ASN A 125 8.25 -8.68 -22.89
N ALA A 126 7.98 -7.56 -22.23
CA ALA A 126 6.78 -6.74 -22.40
C ALA A 126 6.49 -6.28 -23.85
N ASP A 127 7.51 -6.30 -24.72
CA ASP A 127 7.44 -5.95 -26.14
C ASP A 127 7.24 -7.17 -27.06
N GLY A 128 7.10 -8.37 -26.50
CA GLY A 128 6.95 -9.63 -27.23
C GLY A 128 8.27 -10.33 -27.59
N THR A 129 9.42 -9.72 -27.30
CA THR A 129 10.73 -10.33 -27.60
C THR A 129 11.16 -11.36 -26.56
N ASN A 130 12.16 -12.19 -26.88
CA ASN A 130 12.76 -13.17 -25.96
C ASN A 130 11.74 -14.15 -25.33
N LYS A 131 10.87 -14.76 -26.15
CA LYS A 131 9.98 -15.86 -25.73
C LYS A 131 10.82 -17.07 -25.33
N VAL A 132 10.74 -17.47 -24.06
CA VAL A 132 11.45 -18.60 -23.47
C VAL A 132 10.44 -19.50 -22.75
N GLU A 133 10.55 -20.81 -22.97
CA GLU A 133 9.79 -21.81 -22.22
C GLU A 133 10.44 -22.01 -20.84
N ILE A 134 9.65 -21.93 -19.76
CA ILE A 134 10.19 -22.06 -18.39
C ILE A 134 9.80 -23.38 -17.73
N THR A 135 8.71 -24.05 -18.15
CA THR A 135 8.32 -25.35 -17.58
C THR A 135 8.28 -26.42 -18.66
N PRO A 136 9.04 -27.52 -18.54
CA PRO A 136 8.99 -28.64 -19.48
C PRO A 136 7.78 -29.58 -19.25
N ILE A 137 6.65 -29.08 -18.75
CA ILE A 137 5.44 -29.89 -18.51
C ILE A 137 4.73 -30.17 -19.84
N VAL A 138 4.37 -31.42 -20.11
CA VAL A 138 3.44 -31.77 -21.21
C VAL A 138 2.05 -31.94 -20.60
N PHE A 139 1.18 -30.93 -20.72
CA PHE A 139 -0.23 -31.14 -20.41
C PHE A 139 -0.87 -31.92 -21.54
N ASN A 140 -1.34 -33.14 -21.31
CA ASN A 140 -1.95 -33.92 -22.40
C ASN A 140 -3.26 -33.25 -22.86
N ALA A 141 -3.24 -32.65 -24.06
CA ALA A 141 -4.31 -31.81 -24.61
C ALA A 141 -5.66 -32.53 -24.78
N THR A 142 -5.69 -33.87 -24.72
CA THR A 142 -6.91 -34.66 -24.87
C THR A 142 -7.81 -34.67 -23.64
N ALA A 143 -7.37 -34.14 -22.48
CA ALA A 143 -8.09 -34.32 -21.21
C ALA A 143 -9.01 -33.15 -20.82
N TYR A 144 -8.74 -31.90 -21.20
CA TYR A 144 -9.66 -30.77 -20.96
C TYR A 144 -9.31 -29.62 -21.91
N PRO A 145 -10.27 -29.01 -22.60
CA PRO A 145 -10.00 -27.78 -23.32
C PRO A 145 -9.85 -26.62 -22.30
N ILE A 146 -9.02 -25.64 -22.66
CA ILE A 146 -8.58 -24.43 -21.93
C ILE A 146 -9.72 -23.45 -21.58
N TRP A 147 -10.91 -23.94 -21.27
CA TRP A 147 -12.08 -23.15 -20.87
C TRP A 147 -11.92 -22.68 -19.42
N ASP A 148 -11.17 -21.60 -19.21
CA ASP A 148 -11.35 -20.70 -18.05
C ASP A 148 -10.58 -20.99 -16.76
N ALA A 149 -10.03 -22.20 -16.60
CA ALA A 149 -9.48 -22.58 -15.31
C ALA A 149 -8.03 -22.16 -15.03
N TRP A 150 -7.21 -21.69 -15.97
CA TRP A 150 -5.76 -21.55 -15.72
C TRP A 150 -5.40 -20.29 -14.93
N GLY A 151 -5.03 -20.40 -13.65
CA GLY A 151 -4.36 -19.32 -12.93
C GLY A 151 -2.86 -19.48 -12.86
N MET A 152 -2.17 -18.36 -13.05
CA MET A 152 -0.76 -18.19 -12.75
C MET A 152 -0.56 -16.81 -12.15
N SER A 153 0.43 -16.70 -11.26
CA SER A 153 0.78 -15.46 -10.60
C SER A 153 2.27 -15.44 -10.30
N TRP A 154 2.89 -14.28 -10.51
CA TRP A 154 4.29 -14.06 -10.18
C TRP A 154 4.47 -13.86 -8.68
N SER A 155 5.58 -14.34 -8.12
CA SER A 155 6.03 -13.87 -6.83
C SER A 155 6.40 -12.38 -6.92
N PRO A 156 6.20 -11.57 -5.85
CA PRO A 156 6.46 -10.13 -5.89
C PRO A 156 7.90 -9.73 -6.22
N ASP A 157 8.85 -10.64 -5.97
CA ASP A 157 10.27 -10.46 -6.31
C ASP A 157 10.59 -10.83 -7.77
N GLY A 158 9.61 -11.33 -8.54
CA GLY A 158 9.74 -11.69 -9.95
C GLY A 158 10.52 -12.99 -10.24
N ASN A 159 10.91 -13.75 -9.21
CA ASN A 159 11.79 -14.91 -9.37
C ASN A 159 11.05 -16.25 -9.51
N ARG A 160 9.77 -16.30 -9.15
CA ARG A 160 8.97 -17.52 -9.11
C ARG A 160 7.59 -17.30 -9.71
N ILE A 161 6.97 -18.39 -10.14
CA ILE A 161 5.59 -18.42 -10.59
C ILE A 161 4.86 -19.50 -9.81
N VAL A 162 3.69 -19.15 -9.27
CA VAL A 162 2.70 -20.11 -8.81
C VAL A 162 1.69 -20.34 -9.90
N PHE A 163 1.30 -21.59 -10.08
CA PHE A 163 0.39 -22.00 -11.13
C PHE A 163 -0.35 -23.25 -10.70
N GLN A 164 -1.50 -23.50 -11.30
CA GLN A 164 -2.19 -24.78 -11.11
C GLN A 164 -1.67 -25.82 -12.11
N GLU A 165 -1.61 -27.07 -11.68
CA GLU A 165 -1.27 -28.18 -12.55
C GLU A 165 -1.96 -29.47 -12.12
N LYS A 166 -2.31 -30.28 -13.13
CA LYS A 166 -2.91 -31.60 -12.93
C LYS A 166 -1.87 -32.57 -12.38
N VAL A 167 -2.21 -33.28 -11.31
CA VAL A 167 -1.37 -34.35 -10.77
C VAL A 167 -1.55 -35.63 -11.60
N GLU A 168 -0.46 -36.16 -12.16
CA GLU A 168 -0.45 -37.44 -12.89
C GLU A 168 0.70 -38.36 -12.44
N PRO A 169 0.43 -39.65 -12.10
CA PRO A 169 -0.90 -40.27 -12.02
C PRO A 169 -1.67 -39.79 -10.79
N SER A 170 -2.91 -39.35 -10.97
CA SER A 170 -3.80 -39.01 -9.84
C SER A 170 -4.24 -40.30 -9.13
N PRO A 171 -4.03 -40.46 -7.81
CA PRO A 171 -4.61 -41.55 -7.04
C PRO A 171 -6.13 -41.40 -6.82
N TYR A 172 -6.71 -40.26 -7.22
CA TYR A 172 -8.12 -39.91 -7.02
C TYR A 172 -8.94 -39.97 -8.33
N PRO A 173 -10.19 -40.46 -8.29
CA PRO A 173 -11.02 -40.70 -9.48
C PRO A 173 -11.51 -39.42 -10.19
N ALA A 174 -11.35 -38.24 -9.58
CA ALA A 174 -11.86 -36.96 -10.09
C ALA A 174 -10.82 -36.08 -10.82
N TYR A 175 -9.55 -36.51 -10.89
CA TYR A 175 -8.44 -35.75 -11.50
C TYR A 175 -8.26 -34.30 -10.98
N PRO A 176 -7.97 -34.11 -9.68
CA PRO A 176 -7.78 -32.77 -9.11
C PRO A 176 -6.54 -32.04 -9.68
N ASN A 177 -6.62 -30.70 -9.72
CA ASN A 177 -5.44 -29.85 -9.89
C ASN A 177 -4.87 -29.52 -8.50
N ASP A 178 -3.54 -29.44 -8.41
CA ASP A 178 -2.82 -28.92 -7.25
C ASP A 178 -2.21 -27.54 -7.60
N ILE A 179 -1.83 -26.78 -6.56
CA ILE A 179 -1.02 -25.57 -6.73
C ILE A 179 0.45 -25.92 -6.72
N PHE A 180 1.16 -25.57 -7.78
CA PHE A 180 2.60 -25.73 -7.94
C PHE A 180 3.32 -24.38 -7.88
N ILE A 181 4.60 -24.45 -7.54
CA ILE A 181 5.54 -23.35 -7.64
C ILE A 181 6.74 -23.77 -8.49
N VAL A 182 7.31 -22.82 -9.23
CA VAL A 182 8.53 -23.01 -10.03
C VAL A 182 9.36 -21.74 -10.07
N ASN A 183 10.68 -21.87 -10.15
CA ASN A 183 11.57 -20.75 -10.42
C ASN A 183 11.48 -20.30 -11.88
N ILE A 184 11.81 -19.05 -12.17
CA ILE A 184 11.75 -18.49 -13.52
C ILE A 184 12.72 -19.16 -14.51
N ASP A 185 13.76 -19.84 -14.00
CA ASP A 185 14.69 -20.66 -14.79
C ASP A 185 14.21 -22.11 -14.99
N GLY A 186 13.01 -22.44 -14.50
CA GLY A 186 12.41 -23.77 -14.55
C GLY A 186 12.85 -24.73 -13.45
N SER A 187 13.77 -24.32 -12.57
CA SER A 187 14.22 -25.14 -11.45
C SER A 187 13.23 -25.15 -10.28
N ASP A 188 13.45 -26.06 -9.34
CA ASP A 188 12.67 -26.20 -8.10
C ASP A 188 11.16 -26.29 -8.28
N ARG A 189 10.72 -26.91 -9.38
CA ARG A 189 9.29 -27.19 -9.58
C ARG A 189 8.80 -28.22 -8.57
N HIS A 190 7.85 -27.85 -7.73
CA HIS A 190 7.18 -28.77 -6.79
C HIS A 190 5.76 -28.32 -6.46
N ALA A 191 4.94 -29.25 -5.97
CA ALA A 191 3.60 -28.96 -5.47
C ALA A 191 3.70 -28.27 -4.10
N LEU A 192 2.97 -27.17 -3.91
CA LEU A 192 2.83 -26.48 -2.62
C LEU A 192 1.80 -27.15 -1.71
N ILE A 193 0.78 -27.75 -2.33
CA ILE A 193 -0.25 -28.54 -1.70
C ILE A 193 -0.47 -29.80 -2.54
N ASN A 194 -0.78 -30.92 -1.88
CA ASN A 194 -1.08 -32.18 -2.53
C ASN A 194 -2.24 -32.84 -1.79
N GLY A 195 -3.35 -33.05 -2.48
CA GLY A 195 -4.57 -33.52 -1.84
C GLY A 195 -5.59 -34.17 -2.79
N PRO A 196 -6.70 -34.66 -2.21
CA PRO A 196 -7.84 -35.19 -2.98
C PRO A 196 -8.72 -34.11 -3.60
N ASP A 197 -8.57 -32.87 -3.11
CA ASP A 197 -9.42 -31.74 -3.45
C ASP A 197 -8.85 -31.04 -4.69
N ASP A 198 -9.72 -30.37 -5.44
CA ASP A 198 -9.30 -29.61 -6.62
C ASP A 198 -8.95 -28.16 -6.24
N GLU A 199 -7.69 -27.79 -6.38
CA GLU A 199 -7.15 -26.45 -6.16
C GLU A 199 -6.83 -25.71 -7.46
N ARG A 200 -7.28 -24.46 -7.54
CA ARG A 200 -7.19 -23.66 -8.78
C ARG A 200 -6.90 -22.21 -8.51
N GLN A 201 -6.44 -21.56 -9.57
CA GLN A 201 -6.34 -20.11 -9.71
C GLN A 201 -5.54 -19.40 -8.60
N PRO A 202 -4.24 -19.73 -8.43
CA PRO A 202 -3.43 -19.13 -7.39
C PRO A 202 -3.05 -17.67 -7.70
N ALA A 203 -2.98 -16.85 -6.65
CA ALA A 203 -2.53 -15.46 -6.68
C ALA A 203 -1.60 -15.16 -5.50
N TRP A 204 -0.39 -14.68 -5.78
CA TRP A 204 0.56 -14.29 -4.75
C TRP A 204 0.15 -12.97 -4.09
N SER A 205 0.28 -12.86 -2.77
CA SER A 205 0.09 -11.58 -2.06
C SER A 205 1.18 -10.56 -2.42
N PRO A 206 0.89 -9.25 -2.47
CA PRO A 206 1.88 -8.24 -2.87
C PRO A 206 3.11 -8.18 -1.96
N ASP A 207 2.96 -8.54 -0.69
CA ASP A 207 4.04 -8.58 0.31
C ASP A 207 4.86 -9.88 0.27
N GLY A 208 4.43 -10.85 -0.53
CA GLY A 208 5.11 -12.12 -0.69
C GLY A 208 4.78 -13.16 0.38
N SER A 209 4.00 -12.83 1.40
CA SER A 209 3.83 -13.65 2.61
C SER A 209 2.80 -14.79 2.48
N ARG A 210 1.93 -14.73 1.47
CA ARG A 210 0.81 -15.65 1.26
C ARG A 210 0.55 -15.91 -0.22
N ILE A 211 -0.08 -17.05 -0.51
CA ILE A 211 -0.69 -17.40 -1.79
C ILE A 211 -2.16 -17.67 -1.55
N LEU A 212 -3.01 -16.94 -2.25
CA LEU A 212 -4.47 -17.08 -2.29
C LEU A 212 -4.86 -18.03 -3.40
N PHE A 213 -5.81 -18.93 -3.19
CA PHE A 213 -6.30 -19.83 -4.23
C PHE A 213 -7.69 -20.34 -3.89
N SER A 214 -8.39 -20.88 -4.89
CA SER A 214 -9.68 -21.54 -4.74
C SER A 214 -9.45 -23.03 -4.47
N LYS A 215 -10.08 -23.55 -3.42
CA LYS A 215 -9.98 -24.95 -3.01
C LYS A 215 -11.35 -25.58 -2.95
N GLN A 216 -11.49 -26.77 -3.52
CA GLN A 216 -12.73 -27.54 -3.44
C GLN A 216 -13.09 -27.84 -1.99
N VAL A 217 -14.34 -27.55 -1.62
CA VAL A 217 -14.92 -27.86 -0.31
C VAL A 217 -16.09 -28.85 -0.42
N SER A 218 -16.63 -29.04 -1.62
CA SER A 218 -17.58 -30.12 -1.95
C SER A 218 -17.59 -30.39 -3.46
N THR A 219 -18.38 -31.36 -3.92
CA THR A 219 -18.49 -31.73 -5.34
C THR A 219 -18.70 -30.54 -6.29
N PHE A 220 -19.38 -29.48 -5.85
CA PHE A 220 -19.74 -28.33 -6.71
C PHE A 220 -19.24 -26.97 -6.20
N TYR A 221 -18.61 -26.93 -5.02
CA TYR A 221 -18.26 -25.66 -4.37
C TYR A 221 -16.77 -25.55 -4.10
N HIS A 222 -16.22 -24.37 -4.38
CA HIS A 222 -14.86 -23.96 -4.04
C HIS A 222 -14.90 -22.72 -3.16
N ASN A 223 -14.06 -22.68 -2.14
CA ASN A 223 -13.87 -21.51 -1.29
C ASN A 223 -12.44 -20.98 -1.39
N LEU A 224 -12.22 -19.75 -0.93
CA LEU A 224 -10.88 -19.15 -0.92
C LEU A 224 -10.06 -19.61 0.29
N PHE A 225 -8.81 -19.98 0.02
CA PHE A 225 -7.82 -20.33 1.03
C PHE A 225 -6.55 -19.53 0.82
N THR A 226 -5.79 -19.35 1.90
CA THR A 226 -4.42 -18.84 1.84
C THR A 226 -3.45 -19.87 2.40
N ILE A 227 -2.26 -19.93 1.83
CA ILE A 227 -1.13 -20.76 2.30
C ILE A 227 0.15 -19.94 2.27
N ARG A 228 1.16 -20.28 3.06
CA ARG A 228 2.48 -19.68 2.91
C ARG A 228 3.20 -20.26 1.67
N PRO A 229 4.12 -19.50 1.06
CA PRO A 229 4.93 -19.98 -0.06
C PRO A 229 5.83 -21.19 0.25
N ASP A 230 5.98 -21.59 1.51
CA ASP A 230 6.68 -22.80 1.94
C ASP A 230 5.76 -24.01 2.11
N GLY A 231 4.48 -23.88 1.73
CA GLY A 231 3.46 -24.92 1.85
C GLY A 231 2.87 -25.08 3.26
N THR A 232 3.21 -24.21 4.20
CA THR A 232 2.69 -24.26 5.58
C THR A 232 1.53 -23.30 5.81
N ASP A 233 0.86 -23.43 6.97
CA ASP A 233 -0.14 -22.46 7.45
C ASP A 233 -1.33 -22.25 6.48
N LEU A 234 -1.88 -23.37 5.99
CA LEU A 234 -3.11 -23.38 5.17
C LEU A 234 -4.31 -22.92 6.00
N GLN A 235 -5.00 -21.88 5.55
CA GLN A 235 -6.14 -21.28 6.25
C GLN A 235 -7.27 -20.94 5.27
N PRO A 236 -8.54 -21.23 5.61
CA PRO A 236 -9.68 -20.70 4.85
C PRO A 236 -9.82 -19.19 5.07
N LEU A 237 -10.21 -18.46 4.04
CA LEU A 237 -10.82 -17.13 4.17
C LEU A 237 -12.31 -17.31 4.52
N ALA A 238 -12.95 -16.29 5.10
CA ALA A 238 -14.31 -16.40 5.67
C ALA A 238 -15.29 -17.20 4.79
N ASN A 239 -15.87 -18.28 5.35
CA ASN A 239 -16.74 -19.22 4.63
C ASN A 239 -18.16 -18.68 4.42
N ASN A 240 -18.69 -18.81 3.21
CA ASN A 240 -20.13 -18.68 2.95
C ASN A 240 -20.68 -20.00 2.37
N PRO A 241 -21.44 -20.80 3.13
CA PRO A 241 -21.94 -22.08 2.63
C PRO A 241 -22.99 -21.87 1.55
N GLY A 242 -22.68 -22.29 0.31
CA GLY A 242 -23.62 -22.26 -0.83
C GLY A 242 -23.11 -21.50 -2.06
N ASP A 243 -21.96 -20.82 -1.95
CA ASP A 243 -21.33 -20.05 -3.01
C ASP A 243 -20.05 -20.75 -3.51
N THR A 244 -19.64 -20.43 -4.73
CA THR A 244 -18.31 -20.79 -5.27
C THR A 244 -17.50 -19.53 -5.51
N ASP A 245 -16.33 -19.44 -4.89
CA ASP A 245 -15.39 -18.33 -5.02
C ASP A 245 -14.19 -18.72 -5.90
N LEU A 246 -13.99 -18.00 -7.01
CA LEU A 246 -13.01 -18.30 -8.05
C LEU A 246 -12.16 -17.08 -8.42
N SER A 247 -11.03 -17.33 -9.08
CA SER A 247 -10.20 -16.31 -9.73
C SER A 247 -9.81 -15.12 -8.83
N ALA A 248 -9.54 -15.37 -7.55
CA ALA A 248 -9.28 -14.29 -6.61
C ALA A 248 -7.90 -13.64 -6.82
N THR A 249 -7.84 -12.32 -6.71
CA THR A 249 -6.62 -11.52 -6.83
C THR A 249 -6.53 -10.47 -5.72
N TRP A 250 -5.31 -10.11 -5.35
CA TRP A 250 -5.02 -9.13 -4.31
C TRP A 250 -5.00 -7.69 -4.86
N SER A 251 -5.50 -6.73 -4.07
CA SER A 251 -5.24 -5.32 -4.35
C SER A 251 -3.73 -5.05 -4.28
N PRO A 252 -3.19 -4.04 -5.00
CA PRO A 252 -1.77 -3.71 -4.93
C PRO A 252 -1.28 -3.36 -3.52
N ALA A 253 -2.17 -2.85 -2.67
CA ALA A 253 -1.88 -2.55 -1.27
C ALA A 253 -1.96 -3.78 -0.33
N GLY A 254 -2.49 -4.91 -0.81
CA GLY A 254 -2.65 -6.14 -0.03
C GLY A 254 -3.77 -6.09 1.02
N ASP A 255 -4.61 -5.06 0.99
CA ASP A 255 -5.68 -4.82 1.97
C ASP A 255 -7.06 -5.34 1.53
N LYS A 256 -7.21 -5.71 0.25
CA LYS A 256 -8.44 -6.19 -0.37
C LYS A 256 -8.18 -7.34 -1.32
N ILE A 257 -9.25 -8.08 -1.62
CA ILE A 257 -9.29 -9.08 -2.67
C ILE A 257 -10.49 -8.82 -3.58
N ALA A 258 -10.30 -9.06 -4.88
CA ALA A 258 -11.37 -9.12 -5.88
C ALA A 258 -11.44 -10.53 -6.41
N PHE A 259 -12.65 -11.06 -6.59
CA PHE A 259 -12.83 -12.46 -6.95
C PHE A 259 -14.18 -12.65 -7.64
N GLN A 260 -14.26 -13.72 -8.42
CA GLN A 260 -15.49 -14.15 -9.03
C GLN A 260 -16.31 -14.91 -7.98
N LEU A 261 -17.59 -14.55 -7.88
CA LEU A 261 -18.58 -15.21 -7.06
C LEU A 261 -19.62 -15.85 -7.98
N PHE A 262 -19.79 -17.15 -7.82
CA PHE A 262 -20.85 -17.92 -8.47
C PHE A 262 -21.90 -18.33 -7.43
N ASP A 263 -23.12 -17.83 -7.59
CA ASP A 263 -24.32 -18.25 -6.87
C ASP A 263 -25.26 -18.94 -7.88
N TYR A 264 -25.73 -20.16 -7.57
CA TYR A 264 -26.65 -20.90 -8.46
C TYR A 264 -27.98 -20.19 -8.72
N ALA A 265 -28.35 -19.19 -7.90
CA ALA A 265 -29.53 -18.36 -8.11
C ALA A 265 -29.26 -17.13 -9.01
N ASN A 266 -28.01 -16.69 -9.12
CA ASN A 266 -27.60 -15.48 -9.85
C ASN A 266 -26.27 -15.72 -10.56
N PHE A 267 -26.30 -15.82 -11.90
CA PHE A 267 -25.11 -16.04 -12.73
C PHE A 267 -23.94 -15.10 -12.36
N GLU A 268 -22.72 -15.65 -12.43
CA GLU A 268 -21.39 -15.08 -12.14
C GLU A 268 -21.29 -13.54 -11.98
N ASN A 269 -20.81 -13.07 -10.82
CA ASN A 269 -20.48 -11.66 -10.59
C ASN A 269 -19.12 -11.49 -9.93
N ILE A 270 -18.56 -10.29 -10.02
CA ILE A 270 -17.36 -9.94 -9.25
C ILE A 270 -17.77 -9.45 -7.86
N ALA A 271 -17.07 -9.93 -6.84
CA ALA A 271 -17.15 -9.46 -5.47
C ALA A 271 -15.81 -8.86 -5.03
N ILE A 272 -15.88 -7.91 -4.10
CA ILE A 272 -14.71 -7.36 -3.40
C ILE A 272 -14.88 -7.60 -1.91
N ALA A 273 -13.80 -7.98 -1.24
CA ALA A 273 -13.74 -8.14 0.21
C ALA A 273 -12.43 -7.55 0.76
N ASN A 274 -12.35 -7.41 2.07
CA ASN A 274 -11.08 -7.19 2.75
C ASN A 274 -10.14 -8.39 2.54
N ALA A 275 -8.84 -8.18 2.75
CA ALA A 275 -7.79 -9.21 2.69
C ALA A 275 -8.07 -10.47 3.51
N ASP A 276 -8.83 -10.35 4.61
CA ASP A 276 -9.23 -11.46 5.49
C ASP A 276 -10.56 -12.12 5.08
N GLY A 277 -11.14 -11.72 3.94
CA GLY A 277 -12.42 -12.19 3.43
C GLY A 277 -13.64 -11.50 4.06
N SER A 278 -13.45 -10.60 5.02
CA SER A 278 -14.56 -9.85 5.64
C SER A 278 -15.09 -8.74 4.74
N ASN A 279 -16.27 -8.19 5.08
CA ASN A 279 -16.89 -7.06 4.37
C ASN A 279 -17.06 -7.27 2.87
N ARG A 280 -17.44 -8.49 2.48
CA ARG A 280 -17.76 -8.84 1.10
C ARG A 280 -18.92 -8.00 0.57
N PHE A 281 -18.78 -7.46 -0.63
CA PHE A 281 -19.85 -6.80 -1.37
C PHE A 281 -19.79 -7.10 -2.87
N TRP A 282 -20.96 -7.02 -3.53
CA TRP A 282 -21.08 -7.19 -4.98
C TRP A 282 -20.55 -5.95 -5.70
N PHE A 283 -19.60 -6.15 -6.61
CA PHE A 283 -18.95 -5.07 -7.33
C PHE A 283 -19.72 -4.61 -8.59
N ASP A 284 -20.30 -5.57 -9.32
CA ASP A 284 -20.92 -5.31 -10.63
C ASP A 284 -22.45 -5.44 -10.67
N SER A 285 -23.11 -5.65 -9.52
CA SER A 285 -24.56 -5.92 -9.45
C SER A 285 -25.37 -4.91 -10.26
N GLY A 286 -26.16 -5.40 -11.22
CA GLY A 286 -27.09 -4.59 -12.03
C GLY A 286 -26.44 -3.68 -13.09
N SER A 287 -25.13 -3.77 -13.32
CA SER A 287 -24.42 -2.90 -14.27
C SER A 287 -24.46 -3.43 -15.72
N ILE A 288 -24.53 -4.75 -15.88
CA ILE A 288 -24.65 -5.46 -17.17
C ILE A 288 -25.46 -6.73 -16.87
N ASN A 289 -26.47 -7.07 -17.67
CA ASN A 289 -27.22 -8.32 -17.57
C ASN A 289 -26.63 -9.32 -18.60
N PRO A 290 -25.65 -10.16 -18.23
CA PRO A 290 -25.12 -11.14 -19.16
C PRO A 290 -26.12 -12.29 -19.24
N ASP A 291 -26.68 -12.52 -20.43
CA ASP A 291 -27.63 -13.62 -20.60
C ASP A 291 -26.95 -14.97 -20.28
N PHE A 292 -25.64 -15.12 -20.55
CA PHE A 292 -24.85 -16.28 -20.13
C PHE A 292 -23.33 -15.93 -20.14
N GLY A 293 -22.54 -16.43 -19.19
CA GLY A 293 -21.10 -16.74 -19.38
C GLY A 293 -20.01 -15.72 -18.98
N GLY A 294 -19.09 -16.18 -18.12
CA GLY A 294 -17.66 -15.85 -18.12
C GLY A 294 -17.29 -14.46 -17.63
N ARG A 295 -17.21 -14.27 -16.31
CA ARG A 295 -16.48 -13.16 -15.68
C ARG A 295 -15.27 -13.70 -14.93
N ASP A 296 -14.33 -14.32 -15.64
CA ASP A 296 -13.15 -14.87 -14.98
C ASP A 296 -12.00 -13.86 -14.93
N LYS A 297 -11.34 -13.81 -13.79
CA LYS A 297 -10.15 -12.99 -13.52
C LYS A 297 -10.40 -11.47 -13.55
N PRO A 298 -11.00 -10.90 -12.48
CA PRO A 298 -10.75 -9.50 -12.19
C PRO A 298 -9.24 -9.28 -11.98
N ASP A 299 -8.72 -8.15 -12.45
CA ASP A 299 -7.38 -7.70 -12.12
C ASP A 299 -7.37 -6.23 -11.71
N TRP A 300 -6.48 -5.86 -10.80
CA TRP A 300 -6.45 -4.54 -10.20
C TRP A 300 -5.59 -3.58 -11.03
N SER A 301 -6.11 -2.38 -11.23
CA SER A 301 -5.26 -1.25 -11.62
C SER A 301 -4.14 -1.04 -10.60
N PRO A 302 -2.96 -0.56 -11.02
CA PRO A 302 -1.79 -0.42 -10.13
C PRO A 302 -1.97 0.54 -8.96
N ASP A 303 -2.89 1.51 -9.08
CA ASP A 303 -3.24 2.44 -8.01
C ASP A 303 -4.29 1.85 -7.04
N GLY A 304 -4.90 0.71 -7.39
CA GLY A 304 -5.93 0.03 -6.63
C GLY A 304 -7.33 0.61 -6.76
N ASN A 305 -7.57 1.55 -7.69
CA ASN A 305 -8.83 2.30 -7.77
C ASN A 305 -9.82 1.79 -8.84
N LYS A 306 -9.39 0.85 -9.67
CA LYS A 306 -10.16 0.23 -10.75
C LYS A 306 -9.91 -1.27 -10.85
N ILE A 307 -10.90 -1.97 -11.39
CA ILE A 307 -10.81 -3.38 -11.78
C ILE A 307 -10.98 -3.48 -13.29
N VAL A 308 -10.10 -4.24 -13.95
CA VAL A 308 -10.30 -4.72 -15.32
C VAL A 308 -10.83 -6.15 -15.26
N PHE A 309 -11.78 -6.46 -16.14
CA PHE A 309 -12.41 -7.77 -16.23
C PHE A 309 -12.97 -7.97 -17.64
N HIS A 310 -13.37 -9.19 -17.99
CA HIS A 310 -14.08 -9.44 -19.25
C HIS A 310 -15.54 -9.77 -19.01
N VAL A 311 -16.37 -9.59 -20.03
CA VAL A 311 -17.80 -9.85 -20.01
C VAL A 311 -18.19 -10.48 -21.35
N SER A 312 -18.86 -11.63 -21.32
CA SER A 312 -19.45 -12.21 -22.53
C SER A 312 -20.82 -11.59 -22.80
N LEU A 313 -20.95 -10.99 -23.99
CA LEU A 313 -22.18 -10.40 -24.50
C LEU A 313 -22.78 -11.35 -25.55
N GLY A 314 -24.11 -11.45 -25.61
CA GLY A 314 -24.82 -12.18 -26.67
C GLY A 314 -25.62 -13.41 -26.25
N ALA A 315 -26.46 -13.90 -27.17
CA ALA A 315 -27.26 -15.12 -27.01
C ALA A 315 -26.41 -16.37 -27.31
N SER A 316 -26.84 -17.54 -26.82
CA SER A 316 -26.09 -18.79 -26.94
C SER A 316 -25.63 -19.08 -28.38
N GLY A 317 -24.30 -19.20 -28.56
CA GLY A 317 -23.68 -19.60 -29.82
C GLY A 317 -22.99 -18.48 -30.64
N THR A 318 -23.11 -17.22 -30.23
CA THR A 318 -22.38 -16.07 -30.85
C THR A 318 -21.72 -15.20 -29.78
N TRP A 319 -21.01 -15.83 -28.84
CA TRP A 319 -20.33 -15.14 -27.74
C TRP A 319 -19.47 -13.99 -28.27
N ASP A 320 -19.71 -12.80 -27.74
CA ASP A 320 -18.94 -11.59 -27.98
C ASP A 320 -18.31 -11.16 -26.65
N THR A 321 -17.12 -11.67 -26.38
CA THR A 321 -16.45 -11.42 -25.10
C THR A 321 -15.60 -10.17 -25.18
N GLU A 322 -15.83 -9.21 -24.31
CA GLU A 322 -15.13 -7.92 -24.33
C GLU A 322 -14.60 -7.52 -22.96
N ILE A 323 -13.56 -6.67 -22.96
CA ILE A 323 -12.87 -6.20 -21.76
C ILE A 323 -13.48 -4.88 -21.29
N PHE A 324 -13.71 -4.81 -19.99
CA PHE A 324 -14.30 -3.68 -19.29
C PHE A 324 -13.41 -3.23 -18.14
N ILE A 325 -13.49 -1.94 -17.83
CA ILE A 325 -12.86 -1.33 -16.66
C ILE A 325 -13.95 -0.63 -15.84
N LYS A 326 -13.89 -0.75 -14.51
CA LYS A 326 -14.84 -0.11 -13.60
C LYS A 326 -14.13 0.36 -12.32
N ASN A 327 -14.56 1.48 -11.75
CA ASN A 327 -14.00 2.01 -10.49
C ASN A 327 -14.44 1.14 -9.30
N ILE A 328 -13.60 1.00 -8.25
CA ILE A 328 -13.91 0.12 -7.09
C ILE A 328 -15.20 0.50 -6.36
N ASP A 329 -15.62 1.76 -6.46
CA ASP A 329 -16.85 2.29 -5.87
C ASP A 329 -18.12 1.89 -6.64
N GLY A 330 -17.97 1.11 -7.72
CA GLY A 330 -19.07 0.65 -8.55
C GLY A 330 -19.48 1.64 -9.65
N THR A 331 -18.77 2.74 -9.84
CA THR A 331 -19.04 3.73 -10.90
C THR A 331 -18.14 3.55 -12.14
N GLY A 332 -18.43 4.29 -13.20
CA GLY A 332 -17.48 4.49 -14.31
C GLY A 332 -17.17 3.24 -15.15
N LEU A 333 -18.17 2.38 -15.38
CA LEU A 333 -18.03 1.24 -16.27
C LEU A 333 -17.70 1.70 -17.69
N THR A 334 -16.61 1.20 -18.25
CA THR A 334 -16.11 1.54 -19.59
C THR A 334 -15.73 0.26 -20.33
N GLN A 335 -16.29 0.04 -21.52
CA GLN A 335 -15.82 -0.98 -22.45
C GLN A 335 -14.55 -0.49 -23.14
N VAL A 336 -13.48 -1.28 -23.13
CA VAL A 336 -12.16 -0.89 -23.69
C VAL A 336 -11.74 -1.70 -24.90
N THR A 337 -12.44 -2.80 -25.19
CA THR A 337 -12.33 -3.54 -26.45
C THR A 337 -13.71 -3.70 -27.08
N ASP A 338 -13.75 -3.63 -28.41
CA ASP A 338 -14.95 -3.83 -29.24
C ASP A 338 -14.45 -4.30 -30.61
N THR A 339 -14.33 -5.61 -30.78
CA THR A 339 -13.69 -6.22 -31.94
C THR A 339 -14.49 -7.39 -32.49
N ASN A 340 -14.17 -7.82 -33.72
CA ASN A 340 -14.86 -8.95 -34.35
C ASN A 340 -14.51 -10.34 -33.76
N GLY A 341 -13.81 -10.39 -32.63
CA GLY A 341 -13.43 -11.61 -31.94
C GLY A 341 -13.46 -11.40 -30.43
N ASN A 342 -13.35 -12.49 -29.69
CA ASN A 342 -13.40 -12.49 -28.24
C ASN A 342 -12.10 -11.95 -27.63
N ASN A 343 -12.24 -11.16 -26.57
CA ASN A 343 -11.17 -10.58 -25.75
C ASN A 343 -11.40 -10.99 -24.28
N PHE A 344 -10.45 -11.72 -23.69
CA PHE A 344 -10.61 -12.27 -22.34
C PHE A 344 -9.30 -12.35 -21.55
N LYS A 345 -9.44 -12.71 -20.26
CA LYS A 345 -8.36 -12.85 -19.26
C LYS A 345 -7.42 -11.64 -19.23
N PRO A 346 -7.94 -10.42 -19.00
CA PRO A 346 -7.09 -9.25 -18.90
C PRO A 346 -6.13 -9.36 -17.71
N SER A 347 -4.91 -8.89 -17.87
CA SER A 347 -3.95 -8.64 -16.80
C SER A 347 -3.45 -7.20 -16.92
N TRP A 348 -3.58 -6.45 -15.84
CA TRP A 348 -3.19 -5.05 -15.76
C TRP A 348 -1.71 -4.96 -15.38
N GLN A 349 -0.92 -4.31 -16.22
CA GLN A 349 0.49 -4.08 -15.97
C GLN A 349 0.66 -3.31 -14.66
N PRO A 350 1.38 -3.85 -13.66
CA PRO A 350 1.82 -3.06 -12.53
C PRO A 350 2.56 -1.83 -13.04
N LEU A 351 2.30 -0.66 -12.46
CA LEU A 351 3.21 0.47 -12.65
C LEU A 351 4.52 0.01 -12.04
N ALA A 352 5.49 -0.28 -12.89
CA ALA A 352 6.80 -0.76 -12.48
C ALA A 352 7.22 0.02 -11.23
N PRO A 353 7.46 -0.66 -10.08
CA PRO A 353 8.40 -0.08 -9.14
C PRO A 353 9.66 0.14 -9.97
N MET A 354 10.22 1.35 -9.95
CA MET A 354 11.51 1.59 -10.59
C MET A 354 12.49 0.49 -10.17
N ALA A 355 13.44 0.16 -11.05
CA ALA A 355 14.48 -0.85 -10.84
C ALA A 355 15.29 -0.66 -9.54
N CYS A 356 14.72 -1.02 -8.40
CA CYS A 356 15.35 -0.94 -7.09
C CYS A 356 15.08 -2.27 -6.38
N PRO A 357 16.12 -3.10 -6.19
CA PRO A 357 16.01 -4.37 -5.48
C PRO A 357 15.43 -4.25 -4.07
N ASN A 358 15.51 -3.06 -3.45
CA ASN A 358 14.83 -2.72 -2.22
C ASN A 358 13.82 -1.61 -2.50
N PRO A 359 12.51 -1.83 -2.23
CA PRO A 359 11.48 -0.81 -2.45
C PRO A 359 11.79 0.54 -1.82
N ILE A 360 12.48 0.57 -0.67
CA ILE A 360 12.83 1.83 -0.01
C ILE A 360 13.76 2.72 -0.85
N ASP A 361 14.50 2.13 -1.79
CA ASP A 361 15.42 2.84 -2.68
C ASP A 361 14.71 3.42 -3.91
N CYS A 362 13.48 2.99 -4.20
CA CYS A 362 12.62 3.66 -5.17
C CYS A 362 12.20 5.02 -4.63
N ALA A 363 12.46 6.10 -5.39
CA ALA A 363 12.06 7.45 -4.99
C ALA A 363 10.54 7.59 -4.80
N ASP A 364 9.72 6.97 -5.65
CA ASP A 364 8.25 7.03 -5.57
C ASP A 364 7.72 6.28 -4.34
N PHE A 365 8.18 5.05 -4.10
CA PHE A 365 7.84 4.28 -2.90
C PHE A 365 8.31 5.01 -1.64
N PHE A 366 9.56 5.50 -1.62
CA PHE A 366 10.12 6.26 -0.50
C PHE A 366 9.24 7.46 -0.14
N VAL A 367 8.82 8.24 -1.14
CA VAL A 367 7.95 9.40 -0.95
C VAL A 367 6.56 8.97 -0.46
N ARG A 368 5.94 7.99 -1.12
CA ARG A 368 4.61 7.47 -0.74
C ARG A 368 4.60 6.96 0.70
N GLN A 369 5.66 6.27 1.10
CA GLN A 369 5.84 5.78 2.46
C GLN A 369 5.91 6.94 3.48
N HIS A 370 6.57 8.06 3.14
CA HIS A 370 6.62 9.24 4.02
C HIS A 370 5.25 9.93 4.18
N TYR A 371 4.44 9.98 3.12
CA TYR A 371 3.04 10.44 3.24
C TYR A 371 2.24 9.56 4.20
N ARG A 372 2.37 8.24 4.08
CA ARG A 372 1.69 7.30 4.98
C ARG A 372 2.19 7.37 6.42
N ASP A 373 3.49 7.57 6.63
CA ASP A 373 4.12 7.51 7.95
C ASP A 373 3.95 8.80 8.77
N PHE A 374 4.00 9.96 8.11
CA PHE A 374 3.83 11.26 8.79
C PHE A 374 2.40 11.78 8.69
N LEU A 375 1.77 11.64 7.52
CA LEU A 375 0.50 12.31 7.22
C LEU A 375 -0.70 11.34 7.24
N ASN A 376 -0.44 10.04 7.33
CA ASN A 376 -1.45 8.98 7.40
C ASN A 376 -2.49 9.04 6.27
N ARG A 377 -2.02 9.37 5.06
CA ARG A 377 -2.79 9.41 3.82
C ARG A 377 -1.90 9.10 2.61
N GLU A 378 -2.53 8.88 1.46
CA GLU A 378 -1.83 8.86 0.19
C GLU A 378 -1.46 10.28 -0.29
N PRO A 379 -0.35 10.43 -1.03
CA PRO A 379 -0.08 11.67 -1.74
C PRO A 379 -1.11 11.86 -2.87
N ASP A 380 -1.44 13.11 -3.16
CA ASP A 380 -2.00 13.45 -4.47
C ASP A 380 -0.92 13.36 -5.55
N ASP A 381 -1.34 13.22 -6.81
CA ASP A 381 -0.43 13.04 -7.95
C ASP A 381 0.64 14.13 -8.05
N ALA A 382 0.28 15.39 -7.75
CA ALA A 382 1.19 16.51 -7.83
C ALA A 382 2.24 16.48 -6.71
N GLY A 383 1.83 16.18 -5.48
CA GLY A 383 2.71 15.98 -4.34
C GLY A 383 3.68 14.82 -4.53
N LEU A 384 3.18 13.67 -5.00
CA LEU A 384 4.00 12.50 -5.29
C LEU A 384 5.04 12.82 -6.37
N ALA A 385 4.62 13.43 -7.48
CA ALA A 385 5.51 13.79 -8.57
C ALA A 385 6.60 14.77 -8.11
N PHE A 386 6.24 15.81 -7.35
CA PHE A 386 7.18 16.81 -6.87
C PHE A 386 8.31 16.18 -6.02
N TRP A 387 7.94 15.47 -4.96
CA TRP A 387 8.93 14.91 -4.04
C TRP A 387 9.73 13.76 -4.64
N THR A 388 9.13 13.00 -5.57
CA THR A 388 9.86 11.99 -6.34
C THR A 388 10.91 12.65 -7.24
N ASN A 389 10.53 13.74 -7.92
CA ASN A 389 11.42 14.48 -8.82
C ASN A 389 12.59 15.13 -8.07
N GLU A 390 12.41 15.53 -6.81
CA GLU A 390 13.53 16.02 -5.99
C GLU A 390 14.64 14.96 -5.85
N ILE A 391 14.27 13.69 -5.66
CA ILE A 391 15.24 12.58 -5.53
C ILE A 391 15.76 12.17 -6.91
N THR A 392 14.90 11.99 -7.91
CA THR A 392 15.32 11.50 -9.24
C THR A 392 16.13 12.53 -10.03
N SER A 393 16.06 13.83 -9.67
CA SER A 393 16.92 14.87 -10.25
C SER A 393 18.42 14.60 -10.09
N CYS A 394 18.80 13.74 -9.13
CA CYS A 394 20.18 13.31 -8.91
C CYS A 394 20.71 12.29 -9.92
N GLY A 395 19.86 11.70 -10.77
CA GLY A 395 20.26 10.63 -11.67
C GLY A 395 20.83 9.42 -10.91
N ALA A 396 22.10 9.08 -11.16
CA ALA A 396 22.80 7.96 -10.52
C ALA A 396 23.79 8.38 -9.41
N ASP A 397 23.82 9.66 -9.03
CA ASP A 397 24.70 10.15 -7.96
C ASP A 397 24.18 9.73 -6.57
N ALA A 398 24.84 8.72 -5.98
CA ALA A 398 24.47 8.17 -4.69
C ALA A 398 24.51 9.19 -3.54
N GLN A 399 25.49 10.13 -3.54
CA GLN A 399 25.58 11.14 -2.47
C GLN A 399 24.46 12.16 -2.58
N CYS A 400 24.12 12.56 -3.81
CA CYS A 400 22.98 13.43 -4.08
C CYS A 400 21.66 12.75 -3.67
N ILE A 401 21.45 11.48 -4.05
CA ILE A 401 20.25 10.71 -3.71
C ILE A 401 20.09 10.62 -2.19
N GLU A 402 21.15 10.27 -1.46
CA GLU A 402 21.13 10.20 0.00
C GLU A 402 20.76 11.55 0.63
N ALA A 403 21.38 12.64 0.18
CA ALA A 403 21.06 13.99 0.64
C ALA A 403 19.61 14.39 0.36
N LYS A 404 19.08 14.07 -0.84
CA LYS A 404 17.69 14.36 -1.20
C LYS A 404 16.71 13.52 -0.40
N ARG A 405 16.99 12.24 -0.13
CA ARG A 405 16.15 11.40 0.74
C ARG A 405 16.07 11.96 2.16
N ILE A 406 17.20 12.41 2.72
CA ILE A 406 17.23 13.11 4.02
C ILE A 406 16.35 14.36 3.98
N ASN A 407 16.46 15.17 2.91
CA ASN A 407 15.67 16.39 2.76
C ASN A 407 14.17 16.11 2.64
N VAL A 408 13.77 15.12 1.84
CA VAL A 408 12.35 14.72 1.70
C VAL A 408 11.80 14.23 3.05
N SER A 409 12.56 13.39 3.76
CA SER A 409 12.17 12.92 5.10
C SER A 409 11.98 14.07 6.08
N ALA A 410 12.96 14.97 6.15
CA ALA A 410 12.90 16.16 6.99
C ALA A 410 11.72 17.07 6.62
N ALA A 411 11.43 17.25 5.33
CA ALA A 411 10.33 18.08 4.85
C ALA A 411 8.95 17.58 5.33
N HIS A 412 8.74 16.27 5.42
CA HIS A 412 7.49 15.71 5.94
C HIS A 412 7.31 15.99 7.43
N PHE A 413 8.36 15.79 8.23
CA PHE A 413 8.33 16.13 9.66
C PHE A 413 8.16 17.64 9.90
N LEU A 414 8.79 18.48 9.08
CA LEU A 414 8.72 19.94 9.20
C LEU A 414 7.47 20.56 8.56
N SER A 415 6.69 19.78 7.80
CA SER A 415 5.52 20.27 7.08
C SER A 415 4.49 20.87 8.04
N ILE A 416 3.80 21.92 7.59
CA ILE A 416 2.69 22.52 8.36
C ILE A 416 1.67 21.45 8.72
N GLU A 417 1.37 20.55 7.78
CA GLU A 417 0.44 19.45 7.96
C GLU A 417 0.83 18.59 9.18
N PHE A 418 2.06 18.06 9.22
CA PHE A 418 2.51 17.26 10.36
C PHE A 418 2.62 18.07 11.65
N GLN A 419 3.18 19.28 11.58
CA GLN A 419 3.40 20.16 12.74
C GLN A 419 2.08 20.52 13.44
N GLN A 420 0.99 20.64 12.67
CA GLN A 420 -0.33 21.00 13.16
C GLN A 420 -1.26 19.80 13.39
N THR A 421 -0.84 18.57 13.03
CA THR A 421 -1.59 17.33 13.24
C THR A 421 -0.82 16.40 14.18
N GLY A 422 0.03 15.51 13.68
CA GLY A 422 0.74 14.50 14.47
C GLY A 422 1.58 15.10 15.59
N TYR A 423 2.34 16.16 15.29
CA TYR A 423 3.13 16.80 16.34
C TYR A 423 2.27 17.55 17.36
N LEU A 424 1.09 18.03 16.96
CA LEU A 424 0.12 18.59 17.90
C LEU A 424 -0.47 17.50 18.81
N VAL A 425 -0.82 16.34 18.27
CA VAL A 425 -1.27 15.18 19.05
C VAL A 425 -0.23 14.80 20.10
N TYR A 426 1.04 14.67 19.71
CA TYR A 426 2.13 14.44 20.67
C TYR A 426 2.11 15.44 21.83
N ARG A 427 2.01 16.74 21.51
CA ARG A 427 2.02 17.82 22.52
C ARG A 427 0.78 17.81 23.40
N PHE A 428 -0.37 17.39 22.89
CA PHE A 428 -1.57 17.16 23.71
C PHE A 428 -1.34 16.09 24.77
N TYR A 429 -0.81 14.92 24.40
CA TYR A 429 -0.50 13.86 25.36
C TYR A 429 0.62 14.27 26.33
N LYS A 430 1.60 15.04 25.86
CA LYS A 430 2.65 15.61 26.70
C LYS A 430 2.05 16.54 27.76
N ALA A 431 1.21 17.50 27.36
CA ALA A 431 0.57 18.43 28.29
C ALA A 431 -0.46 17.74 29.22
N ALA A 432 -1.13 16.68 28.77
CA ALA A 432 -2.13 16.00 29.57
C ALA A 432 -1.55 14.95 30.54
N TYR A 433 -0.44 14.29 30.20
CA TYR A 433 0.01 13.10 30.94
C TYR A 433 1.53 12.97 31.08
N GLY A 434 2.29 13.91 30.54
CA GLY A 434 3.75 13.79 30.43
C GLY A 434 4.52 14.08 31.72
N ASN A 435 5.84 14.23 31.54
CA ASN A 435 6.80 14.53 32.62
C ASN A 435 6.88 13.43 33.68
N LEU A 436 6.68 12.19 33.25
CA LEU A 436 6.83 11.00 34.08
C LEU A 436 8.33 10.68 34.26
N PRO A 437 8.80 10.39 35.49
CA PRO A 437 10.21 10.07 35.75
C PRO A 437 10.68 8.88 34.91
N GLY A 438 11.69 9.12 34.06
CA GLY A 438 12.32 8.06 33.25
C GLY A 438 11.41 7.40 32.21
N ALA A 439 10.25 7.98 31.91
CA ALA A 439 9.28 7.40 30.97
C ALA A 439 8.99 8.36 29.79
N PRO A 440 8.73 7.83 28.59
CA PRO A 440 8.32 8.64 27.45
C PRO A 440 6.93 9.24 27.67
N VAL A 441 6.52 10.15 26.78
CA VAL A 441 5.13 10.63 26.74
C VAL A 441 4.21 9.42 26.62
N PRO A 442 3.17 9.28 27.48
CA PRO A 442 2.39 8.07 27.56
C PRO A 442 1.27 8.09 26.51
N LEU A 443 1.73 8.03 25.26
CA LEU A 443 0.98 8.00 24.01
C LEU A 443 1.31 6.69 23.32
N ARG A 444 0.30 5.95 22.88
CA ARG A 444 0.46 4.71 22.10
C ARG A 444 0.27 4.95 20.61
N PHE A 445 0.85 4.07 19.80
CA PHE A 445 0.68 4.09 18.35
C PHE A 445 -0.81 4.01 17.95
N SER A 446 -1.58 3.14 18.61
CA SER A 446 -3.03 2.98 18.41
C SER A 446 -3.86 4.21 18.78
N GLU A 447 -3.33 5.13 19.58
CA GLU A 447 -3.94 6.40 19.93
C GLU A 447 -3.49 7.50 18.95
N PHE A 448 -2.21 7.50 18.57
CA PHE A 448 -1.59 8.53 17.74
C PHE A 448 -2.20 8.66 16.35
N LEU A 449 -2.32 7.55 15.62
CA LEU A 449 -2.80 7.57 14.23
C LEU A 449 -4.24 8.08 14.08
N PRO A 450 -5.24 7.55 14.81
CA PRO A 450 -6.61 8.04 14.68
C PRO A 450 -6.76 9.49 15.16
N ASP A 451 -6.01 9.91 16.19
CA ASP A 451 -6.02 11.29 16.66
C ASP A 451 -5.42 12.25 15.61
N THR A 452 -4.34 11.83 14.93
CA THR A 452 -3.71 12.59 13.85
C THR A 452 -4.66 12.75 12.66
N GLN A 453 -5.33 11.65 12.26
CA GLN A 453 -6.33 11.66 11.18
C GLN A 453 -7.50 12.60 11.49
N LYS A 454 -8.01 12.59 12.74
CA LYS A 454 -9.10 13.48 13.14
C LYS A 454 -8.73 14.96 12.96
N ILE A 455 -7.51 15.36 13.33
CA ILE A 455 -7.07 16.75 13.15
C ILE A 455 -6.88 17.08 11.66
N GLY A 456 -6.32 16.15 10.88
CA GLY A 456 -6.05 16.35 9.44
C GLY A 456 -7.26 16.18 8.52
N GLN A 457 -8.41 15.72 9.02
CA GLN A 457 -9.55 15.31 8.18
C GLN A 457 -10.04 16.43 7.25
N GLY A 458 -9.89 16.24 5.93
CA GLY A 458 -10.32 17.20 4.92
C GLY A 458 -9.51 18.49 4.86
N ALA A 459 -8.46 18.65 5.67
CA ALA A 459 -7.58 19.81 5.63
C ALA A 459 -6.43 19.55 4.65
N ILE A 460 -6.47 20.21 3.48
CA ILE A 460 -5.38 20.16 2.50
C ILE A 460 -4.68 21.51 2.51
N VAL A 461 -3.44 21.53 3.02
CA VAL A 461 -2.66 22.76 3.19
C VAL A 461 -2.56 23.53 1.86
N ASN A 462 -2.77 24.85 1.92
CA ASN A 462 -2.83 25.81 0.80
C ASN A 462 -4.06 25.73 -0.12
N GLN A 463 -5.03 24.85 0.12
CA GLN A 463 -6.32 24.96 -0.56
C GLN A 463 -7.18 26.05 0.09
N ALA A 464 -7.94 26.82 -0.69
CA ALA A 464 -8.76 27.89 -0.14
C ALA A 464 -9.64 27.41 1.03
N GLY A 465 -9.47 28.02 2.22
CA GLY A 465 -10.25 27.70 3.42
C GLY A 465 -9.68 26.57 4.31
N TRP A 466 -8.53 25.99 3.96
CA TRP A 466 -7.94 24.87 4.72
C TRP A 466 -7.63 25.21 6.18
N GLU A 467 -7.23 26.46 6.47
CA GLU A 467 -6.92 26.90 7.83
C GLU A 467 -8.15 26.80 8.74
N GLN A 468 -9.33 27.14 8.22
CA GLN A 468 -10.57 27.07 8.97
C GLN A 468 -11.01 25.62 9.21
N VAL A 469 -10.84 24.74 8.22
CA VAL A 469 -11.10 23.30 8.37
C VAL A 469 -10.21 22.72 9.46
N LEU A 470 -8.90 22.99 9.38
CA LEU A 470 -7.94 22.52 10.38
C LEU A 470 -8.25 23.05 11.78
N GLU A 471 -8.58 24.34 11.91
CA GLU A 471 -8.92 24.93 13.20
C GLU A 471 -10.20 24.32 13.79
N ASN A 472 -11.23 24.08 12.98
CA ASN A 472 -12.44 23.38 13.41
C ASN A 472 -12.12 21.96 13.90
N ASN A 473 -11.27 21.23 13.18
CA ASN A 473 -10.86 19.88 13.55
C ASN A 473 -10.08 19.86 14.88
N LYS A 474 -9.16 20.81 15.09
CA LYS A 474 -8.43 20.96 16.36
C LYS A 474 -9.38 21.22 17.54
N GLN A 475 -10.40 22.06 17.35
CA GLN A 475 -11.41 22.34 18.38
C GLN A 475 -12.24 21.10 18.70
N ALA A 476 -12.70 20.38 17.68
CA ALA A 476 -13.45 19.14 17.84
C ALA A 476 -12.61 18.06 18.56
N PHE A 477 -11.37 17.85 18.10
CA PHE A 477 -10.43 16.94 18.73
C PHE A 477 -10.18 17.28 20.20
N ALA A 478 -9.91 18.55 20.53
CA ALA A 478 -9.66 18.96 21.91
C ALA A 478 -10.88 18.73 22.80
N THR A 479 -12.08 19.01 22.29
CA THR A 479 -13.35 18.81 23.00
C THR A 479 -13.59 17.32 23.28
N GLU A 480 -13.33 16.44 22.31
CA GLU A 480 -13.40 14.99 22.51
C GLU A 480 -12.34 14.50 23.50
N PHE A 481 -11.09 14.95 23.34
CA PHE A 481 -9.94 14.51 24.12
C PHE A 481 -10.16 14.71 25.63
N VAL A 482 -10.67 15.88 26.04
CA VAL A 482 -10.88 16.21 27.46
C VAL A 482 -12.07 15.47 28.09
N GLN A 483 -12.89 14.79 27.29
CA GLN A 483 -14.00 13.95 27.74
C GLN A 483 -13.62 12.47 27.86
N ARG A 484 -12.44 12.07 27.37
CA ARG A 484 -11.97 10.68 27.48
C ARG A 484 -11.86 10.27 28.94
N SER A 485 -12.22 9.02 29.25
CA SER A 485 -12.20 8.48 30.61
C SER A 485 -10.85 8.68 31.30
N ARG A 486 -9.74 8.48 30.57
CA ARG A 486 -8.37 8.72 31.04
C ARG A 486 -8.13 10.17 31.44
N PHE A 487 -8.66 11.13 30.68
CA PHE A 487 -8.51 12.56 30.97
C PHE A 487 -9.37 12.97 32.17
N VAL A 488 -10.64 12.56 32.18
CA VAL A 488 -11.57 12.87 33.29
C VAL A 488 -11.10 12.25 34.61
N SER A 489 -10.42 11.10 34.57
CA SER A 489 -9.83 10.49 35.76
C SER A 489 -8.60 11.24 36.26
N ALA A 490 -7.74 11.72 35.36
CA ALA A 490 -6.56 12.51 35.71
C ALA A 490 -6.90 13.92 36.20
N TYR A 491 -7.99 14.49 35.67
CA TYR A 491 -8.47 15.81 35.98
C TYR A 491 -9.95 15.71 36.42
N PRO A 492 -10.24 15.63 37.72
CA PRO A 492 -11.62 15.70 38.22
C PRO A 492 -12.25 17.07 37.99
N THR A 493 -13.57 17.13 37.79
CA THR A 493 -14.32 18.41 37.60
C THR A 493 -14.40 19.25 38.88
N SER A 494 -13.98 18.70 40.02
CA SER A 494 -13.85 19.40 41.30
C SER A 494 -12.59 20.27 41.40
N MET A 495 -11.65 20.18 40.44
CA MET A 495 -10.47 21.04 40.41
C MET A 495 -10.86 22.50 40.15
N SER A 496 -10.13 23.43 40.78
CA SER A 496 -10.12 24.84 40.36
C SER A 496 -9.44 25.01 39.00
N ALA A 497 -9.73 26.12 38.31
CA ALA A 497 -9.09 26.45 37.04
C ALA A 497 -7.56 26.56 37.19
N GLU A 498 -7.09 27.16 38.29
CA GLU A 498 -5.67 27.29 38.62
C GLU A 498 -5.00 25.92 38.77
N GLN A 499 -5.58 25.03 39.58
CA GLN A 499 -5.04 23.68 39.79
C GLN A 499 -5.00 22.88 38.49
N PHE A 500 -6.02 23.00 37.64
CA PHE A 500 -6.06 22.33 36.35
C PHE A 500 -4.96 22.84 35.41
N VAL A 501 -4.85 24.16 35.24
CA VAL A 501 -3.83 24.78 34.39
C VAL A 501 -2.42 24.48 34.88
N ASP A 502 -2.17 24.57 36.20
CA ASP A 502 -0.87 24.27 36.79
C ASP A 502 -0.49 22.80 36.57
N ALA A 503 -1.44 21.88 36.68
CA ALA A 503 -1.21 20.47 36.40
C ALA A 503 -0.87 20.20 34.92
N LEU A 504 -1.51 20.90 33.97
CA LEU A 504 -1.16 20.82 32.55
C LEU A 504 0.28 21.29 32.29
N PHE A 505 0.68 22.42 32.87
CA PHE A 505 2.06 22.93 32.73
C PHE A 505 3.09 22.03 33.41
N ALA A 506 2.76 21.45 34.56
CA ALA A 506 3.61 20.48 35.25
C ALA A 506 3.84 19.22 34.40
N ASN A 507 2.79 18.68 33.76
CA ASN A 507 2.88 17.54 32.84
C ASN A 507 3.61 17.89 31.54
N ALA A 508 3.45 19.13 31.06
CA ALA A 508 4.24 19.66 29.97
C ALA A 508 5.75 19.79 30.33
N GLY A 509 6.09 19.75 31.62
CA GLY A 509 7.46 19.91 32.10
C GLY A 509 7.98 21.33 31.87
N MET A 510 7.10 22.32 32.01
CA MET A 510 7.40 23.72 31.75
C MET A 510 7.06 24.59 32.96
N THR A 511 7.83 25.68 33.13
CA THR A 511 7.42 26.80 33.99
C THR A 511 6.79 27.88 33.10
N PRO A 512 5.47 28.13 33.20
CA PRO A 512 4.81 29.09 32.33
C PRO A 512 5.20 30.53 32.67
N SER A 513 5.17 31.42 31.67
CA SER A 513 5.17 32.85 31.94
C SER A 513 3.87 33.26 32.67
N ALA A 514 3.91 34.38 33.42
CA ALA A 514 2.72 34.88 34.10
C ALA A 514 1.56 35.14 33.11
N SER A 515 1.87 35.65 31.91
CA SER A 515 0.88 35.90 30.86
C SER A 515 0.27 34.61 30.31
N ASP A 516 1.07 33.58 30.05
CA ASP A 516 0.57 32.32 29.50
C ASP A 516 -0.31 31.59 30.50
N ARG A 517 0.12 31.58 31.77
CA ARG A 517 -0.65 31.00 32.86
C ARG A 517 -2.00 31.70 33.03
N THR A 518 -2.00 33.03 33.08
CA THR A 518 -3.23 33.83 33.20
C THR A 518 -4.14 33.63 31.99
N ALA A 519 -3.60 33.59 30.76
CA ALA A 519 -4.40 33.35 29.56
C ALA A 519 -5.09 31.98 29.57
N ALA A 520 -4.40 30.93 30.03
CA ALA A 520 -4.98 29.59 30.17
C ALA A 520 -6.06 29.52 31.25
N ILE A 521 -5.89 30.23 32.38
CA ILE A 521 -6.91 30.32 33.44
C ILE A 521 -8.14 31.10 32.94
N ASN A 522 -7.94 32.17 32.19
CA ASN A 522 -9.03 33.01 31.69
C ASN A 522 -9.95 32.31 30.68
N GLU A 523 -9.56 31.15 30.14
CA GLU A 523 -10.45 30.32 29.31
C GLU A 523 -11.71 29.84 30.02
N PHE A 524 -11.67 29.82 31.35
CA PHE A 524 -12.79 29.43 32.21
C PHE A 524 -13.72 30.62 32.52
N GLY A 525 -13.27 31.88 32.45
CA GLY A 525 -14.09 33.06 32.75
C GLY A 525 -14.41 33.26 34.25
N PHE A 526 -15.32 34.19 34.57
CA PHE A 526 -15.65 34.56 35.95
C PHE A 526 -16.63 33.55 36.58
N GLY A 527 -16.18 32.77 37.58
CA GLY A 527 -17.00 31.85 38.37
C GLY A 527 -16.90 30.37 38.01
N ALA A 528 -15.90 29.98 37.22
CA ALA A 528 -15.89 28.68 36.57
C ALA A 528 -15.23 27.55 37.35
N THR A 529 -15.92 26.41 37.28
CA THR A 529 -15.41 25.11 37.68
C THR A 529 -14.83 24.42 36.46
N THR A 530 -14.00 23.40 36.67
CA THR A 530 -13.49 22.57 35.58
C THR A 530 -14.53 21.60 35.01
N ALA A 531 -15.83 21.83 35.29
CA ALA A 531 -16.94 21.11 34.67
C ALA A 531 -17.26 21.59 33.25
N ASP A 532 -16.84 22.82 32.87
CA ASP A 532 -16.99 23.31 31.49
C ASP A 532 -15.99 22.58 30.56
N VAL A 533 -16.52 21.65 29.77
CA VAL A 533 -15.77 20.86 28.79
C VAL A 533 -15.09 21.75 27.74
N ALA A 534 -15.75 22.80 27.27
CA ALA A 534 -15.20 23.67 26.24
C ALA A 534 -14.05 24.51 26.80
N ALA A 535 -14.17 25.01 28.03
CA ALA A 535 -13.08 25.72 28.71
C ALA A 535 -11.85 24.82 28.93
N ARG A 536 -12.06 23.56 29.35
CA ARG A 536 -10.96 22.57 29.46
C ARG A 536 -10.23 22.35 28.15
N ALA A 537 -10.99 22.18 27.07
CA ALA A 537 -10.43 21.97 25.74
C ALA A 537 -9.59 23.17 25.29
N ARG A 538 -10.08 24.41 25.48
CA ARG A 538 -9.34 25.63 25.15
C ARG A 538 -8.09 25.82 26.01
N ALA A 539 -8.17 25.53 27.31
CA ALA A 539 -7.02 25.62 28.21
C ALA A 539 -5.93 24.58 27.87
N LEU A 540 -6.30 23.33 27.60
CA LEU A 540 -5.36 22.30 27.13
C LEU A 540 -4.70 22.69 25.80
N ARG A 541 -5.49 23.19 24.85
CA ARG A 541 -4.96 23.70 23.57
C ARG A 541 -3.94 24.80 23.77
N ARG A 542 -4.22 25.79 24.62
CA ARG A 542 -3.25 26.85 24.93
C ARG A 542 -1.91 26.30 25.42
N VAL A 543 -1.92 25.31 26.32
CA VAL A 543 -0.68 24.69 26.82
C VAL A 543 0.03 23.89 25.71
N ALA A 544 -0.72 23.08 24.95
CA ALA A 544 -0.16 22.21 23.91
C ALA A 544 0.41 23.01 22.71
N GLU A 545 -0.18 24.15 22.39
CA GLU A 545 0.17 24.98 21.22
C GLU A 545 1.21 26.08 21.53
N ILE A 546 1.64 26.24 22.79
CA ILE A 546 2.70 27.18 23.16
C ILE A 546 4.02 26.85 22.44
N SER A 547 4.67 27.89 21.90
CA SER A 547 5.93 27.78 21.15
C SER A 547 7.07 27.18 21.97
N THR A 548 7.15 27.50 23.26
CA THR A 548 8.18 26.95 24.16
C THR A 548 8.06 25.43 24.29
N LEU A 549 6.84 24.88 24.38
CA LEU A 549 6.62 23.44 24.43
C LEU A 549 7.02 22.78 23.10
N ALA A 550 6.63 23.41 21.99
CA ALA A 550 6.99 22.97 20.65
C ALA A 550 8.51 22.96 20.43
N GLN A 551 9.25 23.90 21.02
CA GLN A 551 10.72 23.88 20.94
C GLN A 551 11.32 22.80 21.85
N GLN A 552 10.84 22.70 23.09
CA GLN A 552 11.35 21.76 24.09
C GLN A 552 11.17 20.29 23.68
N GLU A 553 10.11 19.98 22.95
CA GLU A 553 9.73 18.61 22.65
C GLU A 553 10.02 18.18 21.20
N PHE A 554 10.62 19.06 20.39
CA PHE A 554 10.84 18.81 18.96
C PHE A 554 11.64 17.52 18.73
N ASP A 555 12.80 17.41 19.36
CA ASP A 555 13.70 16.25 19.20
C ASP A 555 13.07 14.95 19.74
N ARG A 556 12.33 15.03 20.87
CA ARG A 556 11.66 13.85 21.45
C ARG A 556 10.55 13.34 20.55
N ALA A 557 9.77 14.24 19.96
CA ALA A 557 8.74 13.86 18.99
C ALA A 557 9.36 13.33 17.69
N PHE A 558 10.49 13.88 17.24
CA PHE A 558 11.22 13.33 16.10
C PHE A 558 11.65 11.88 16.34
N VAL A 559 12.18 11.56 17.52
CA VAL A 559 12.53 10.20 17.91
C VAL A 559 11.28 9.31 17.99
N LEU A 560 10.17 9.80 18.58
CA LEU A 560 8.93 9.04 18.63
C LEU A 560 8.41 8.68 17.24
N MET A 561 8.54 9.59 16.27
CA MET A 561 8.15 9.33 14.89
C MET A 561 8.95 8.22 14.22
N GLN A 562 10.16 7.94 14.69
CA GLN A 562 10.89 6.77 14.19
C GLN A 562 10.16 5.46 14.55
N TYR A 563 9.54 5.41 15.73
CA TYR A 563 8.77 4.24 16.18
C TYR A 563 7.37 4.20 15.58
N PHE A 564 6.68 5.34 15.52
CA PHE A 564 5.29 5.38 15.05
C PHE A 564 5.18 5.42 13.54
N GLY A 565 5.95 6.29 12.88
CA GLY A 565 5.94 6.42 11.44
C GLY A 565 6.51 5.18 10.78
N TYR A 566 7.81 4.92 11.00
CA TYR A 566 8.52 3.87 10.27
C TYR A 566 8.29 2.47 10.84
N LEU A 567 8.41 2.30 12.16
CA LEU A 567 8.33 0.97 12.78
C LEU A 567 6.91 0.55 13.17
N ARG A 568 5.93 1.46 13.08
CA ARG A 568 4.50 1.22 13.38
C ARG A 568 4.25 0.51 14.73
N ARG A 569 5.04 0.85 15.77
CA ARG A 569 5.05 0.15 17.08
C ARG A 569 5.20 1.10 18.27
N ASN A 570 4.91 0.65 19.50
CA ASN A 570 5.22 1.46 20.66
C ASN A 570 6.72 1.41 21.01
N PRO A 571 7.33 2.51 21.49
CA PRO A 571 8.75 2.53 21.88
C PRO A 571 9.12 1.52 22.96
N ASN A 572 8.17 1.16 23.81
CA ASN A 572 8.37 0.28 24.96
C ASN A 572 8.00 -1.19 24.68
N ASP A 573 7.53 -1.52 23.48
CA ASP A 573 7.25 -2.91 23.11
C ASP A 573 8.58 -3.68 22.95
N ALA A 574 8.61 -4.96 23.31
CA ALA A 574 9.80 -5.81 23.15
C ALA A 574 10.19 -5.93 21.66
N PRO A 575 11.49 -6.01 21.30
CA PRO A 575 11.92 -6.19 19.90
C PRO A 575 11.24 -7.41 19.26
N ASP A 576 10.96 -7.34 17.96
CA ASP A 576 10.39 -8.49 17.24
C ASP A 576 11.38 -9.66 17.31
N GLY A 577 10.91 -10.82 17.81
CA GLY A 577 11.76 -11.98 18.10
C GLY A 577 12.19 -12.78 16.87
N ASN A 578 12.02 -12.24 15.66
CA ASN A 578 12.15 -12.94 14.38
C ASN A 578 13.46 -12.67 13.63
N PHE A 579 14.48 -12.09 14.27
CA PHE A 579 15.83 -11.93 13.70
C PHE A 579 16.75 -13.14 14.00
N ALA A 580 16.24 -14.36 13.85
CA ALA A 580 17.02 -15.60 14.00
C ALA A 580 17.43 -16.17 12.65
#